data_AF-A0A5J4ZHW4-F1
#
_entry.id   AF-A0A5J4ZHW4-F1
#
_cell.length_a   1.000
_cell.length_b   1.000
_cell.length_c   1.000
_cell.angle_alpha   90.00
_cell.angle_beta   90.00
_cell.angle_gamma   90.00
#
_symmetry.space_group_name_H-M   'P 1'
#
loop_
_entity.id
_entity.type
_entity.pdbx_description
1 polymer ?
#
loop_
_entity_poly.entity_id
_entity_poly.type
_entity_poly.pdbx_seq_one_letter_code
_entity_poly.pdbx_strand_id
1 'polypeptide(L)'
;MVAITSSSLFRPSQDNRANQHPSFHSRNGLLSISQIVFSSLPTDLNDNGFTTGNFPASLGYKSFVIAKGSPSFLAKKFELNCSRDKEMDLSMSDLVESVAECLDEMEVKEPSISTMLMNFENKFDPYDALSTPLYQTATFKQPSATESGPYDYTRSGNPTRDVLERLLAKLDKADRAFCFTSGMAALAAVTHLVGTGEEIVAGDDIYGGSDRLLSQVIPKTGIVVKRVNTSDLDEVASAIGPWTKLVWLESPTNPRQQISDIRKIAEMAHLRGALVLVDNSIMSPVLSQPLELGADIVMHSATKFIAGHSDVMAGVLAVKGESLAKDLYFLQNAEGSGLAPFDCWICLRGIKTMALRVEKQQENAEKIAEFLSSHPCVKKVNYAGLPDHPGRSLHYSQAKGAGSVLSFLTGSLARSKHIVETTKYFSITVSFGSVKSLISMPCFMSHASIPAEVRNARGLTEDLVRISVGIEDVNDLIADLDNALRTGPM
;
A
#
# COMPACT_ATOMS: atom_id res chain seq x y z
N MET A 1 -19.02 48.89 36.26
CA MET A 1 -18.24 50.01 36.85
C MET A 1 -16.93 50.13 36.07
N VAL A 2 -16.56 51.35 35.65
CA VAL A 2 -15.20 51.84 35.23
C VAL A 2 -14.31 50.83 34.46
N ALA A 3 -14.11 50.87 33.12
CA ALA A 3 -13.88 51.93 32.13
C ALA A 3 -12.44 52.53 32.08
N ILE A 4 -11.77 52.34 30.93
CA ILE A 4 -10.70 53.13 30.23
C ILE A 4 -10.42 52.27 28.95
N THR A 5 -10.67 52.61 27.68
CA THR A 5 -10.50 53.80 26.81
C THR A 5 -9.09 54.07 26.28
N SER A 6 -8.84 53.69 25.02
CA SER A 6 -8.09 54.53 24.05
C SER A 6 -8.52 54.17 22.61
N SER A 7 -8.48 55.15 21.70
CA SER A 7 -9.17 55.10 20.41
C SER A 7 -8.50 55.97 19.34
N SER A 8 -8.38 55.46 18.11
CA SER A 8 -8.24 56.25 16.86
C SER A 8 -8.50 55.33 15.66
N LEU A 9 -9.66 55.40 14.99
CA LEU A 9 -10.00 56.37 13.92
C LEU A 9 -9.39 56.03 12.56
N PHE A 10 -10.20 55.48 11.66
CA PHE A 10 -10.48 56.05 10.33
C PHE A 10 -11.82 55.50 9.79
N ARG A 11 -12.62 56.36 9.15
CA ARG A 11 -13.97 56.09 8.59
C ARG A 11 -14.25 57.16 7.50
N PRO A 12 -15.33 57.05 6.69
CA PRO A 12 -15.28 56.39 5.38
C PRO A 12 -15.67 57.34 4.23
N SER A 13 -15.68 56.84 2.99
CA SER A 13 -16.46 57.42 1.89
C SER A 13 -17.54 56.43 1.41
N GLN A 14 -18.80 56.86 1.46
CA GLN A 14 -19.88 56.30 0.65
C GLN A 14 -19.90 57.02 -0.69
N ASP A 15 -20.41 56.38 -1.74
CA ASP A 15 -21.40 57.07 -2.55
C ASP A 15 -22.46 56.11 -3.13
N ASN A 16 -23.64 56.65 -3.40
CA ASN A 16 -24.88 55.91 -3.67
C ASN A 16 -25.36 56.10 -5.12
N ARG A 17 -26.02 55.07 -5.67
CA ARG A 17 -27.26 55.07 -6.51
C ARG A 17 -27.33 53.74 -7.29
N ALA A 18 -28.26 52.82 -7.05
CA ALA A 18 -29.73 52.88 -7.04
C ALA A 18 -30.38 52.70 -8.43
N ASN A 19 -31.26 51.68 -8.48
CA ASN A 19 -32.53 51.55 -9.22
C ASN A 19 -32.71 50.57 -10.40
N GLN A 20 -33.74 49.73 -10.19
CA GLN A 20 -34.80 49.26 -11.09
C GLN A 20 -34.65 47.91 -11.84
N HIS A 21 -35.40 46.92 -11.32
CA HIS A 21 -36.13 45.92 -12.10
C HIS A 21 -37.12 46.60 -13.08
N PRO A 22 -37.51 45.90 -14.17
CA PRO A 22 -38.79 45.19 -14.10
C PRO A 22 -38.78 43.79 -14.76
N SER A 23 -39.72 42.96 -14.32
CA SER A 23 -40.19 41.77 -15.03
C SER A 23 -41.37 42.13 -15.95
N PHE A 24 -41.49 41.50 -17.13
CA PHE A 24 -42.69 40.75 -17.56
C PHE A 24 -42.66 40.29 -19.04
N HIS A 25 -43.38 39.18 -19.25
CA HIS A 25 -44.05 38.71 -20.48
C HIS A 25 -43.30 37.97 -21.60
N SER A 26 -44.07 37.05 -22.16
CA SER A 26 -43.77 36.10 -23.22
C SER A 26 -44.16 36.63 -24.60
N ARG A 27 -43.59 36.04 -25.66
CA ARG A 27 -44.32 35.67 -26.89
C ARG A 27 -43.51 34.73 -27.79
N ASN A 28 -44.24 33.95 -28.58
CA ASN A 28 -43.72 33.00 -29.56
C ASN A 28 -43.09 33.70 -30.78
N GLY A 29 -42.17 33.02 -31.46
CA GLY A 29 -41.68 33.41 -32.79
C GLY A 29 -40.91 32.26 -33.46
N LEU A 30 -41.44 31.71 -34.56
CA LEU A 30 -40.78 30.67 -35.37
C LEU A 30 -39.68 31.27 -36.27
N LEU A 31 -38.69 30.45 -36.62
CA LEU A 31 -37.92 30.35 -37.89
C LEU A 31 -36.93 29.16 -37.69
N SER A 32 -36.86 28.04 -38.41
CA SER A 32 -37.17 27.59 -39.78
C SER A 32 -35.92 27.36 -40.66
N ILE A 33 -35.49 26.08 -40.70
CA ILE A 33 -34.89 25.35 -41.84
C ILE A 33 -33.45 25.67 -42.31
N SER A 34 -32.55 24.70 -42.13
CA SER A 34 -31.79 23.97 -43.18
C SER A 34 -30.91 22.90 -42.52
N GLN A 35 -31.32 21.62 -42.48
CA GLN A 35 -31.04 20.55 -43.46
C GLN A 35 -29.55 20.28 -43.77
N ILE A 36 -29.07 19.09 -43.38
CA ILE A 36 -28.46 18.08 -44.28
C ILE A 36 -28.63 16.68 -43.66
N VAL A 37 -29.57 15.95 -44.26
CA VAL A 37 -29.57 14.52 -44.66
C VAL A 37 -28.73 13.50 -43.87
N PHE A 38 -29.42 12.52 -43.28
CA PHE A 38 -29.02 11.11 -43.28
C PHE A 38 -30.11 10.29 -43.99
N SER A 39 -29.75 9.47 -44.98
CA SER A 39 -30.66 8.61 -45.73
C SER A 39 -30.96 7.31 -44.97
N SER A 40 -32.14 6.74 -45.23
CA SER A 40 -32.67 5.58 -44.52
C SER A 40 -33.37 4.60 -45.47
N LEU A 41 -33.40 3.32 -45.08
CA LEU A 41 -34.33 2.26 -45.53
C LEU A 41 -34.13 1.69 -46.98
N PRO A 42 -34.69 0.51 -47.33
CA PRO A 42 -34.83 -0.72 -46.51
C PRO A 42 -34.65 -2.07 -47.28
N THR A 43 -34.79 -3.21 -46.56
CA THR A 43 -35.42 -4.54 -46.91
C THR A 43 -35.60 -4.95 -48.40
N ASP A 44 -35.40 -6.19 -48.87
CA ASP A 44 -35.95 -7.46 -48.33
C ASP A 44 -35.53 -8.74 -49.12
N LEU A 45 -35.73 -9.92 -48.49
CA LEU A 45 -36.12 -11.26 -49.03
C LEU A 45 -35.32 -12.10 -50.08
N ASN A 46 -34.88 -13.27 -49.60
CA ASN A 46 -35.06 -14.66 -50.11
C ASN A 46 -34.41 -15.29 -51.38
N ASP A 47 -33.91 -16.52 -51.12
CA ASP A 47 -34.05 -17.79 -51.86
C ASP A 47 -33.09 -18.28 -52.99
N ASN A 48 -32.58 -19.50 -52.74
CA ASN A 48 -32.30 -20.64 -53.65
C ASN A 48 -31.26 -20.57 -54.80
N GLY A 49 -30.28 -21.50 -54.76
CA GLY A 49 -30.12 -22.46 -55.87
C GLY A 49 -28.75 -22.66 -56.58
N PHE A 50 -28.05 -23.74 -56.23
CA PHE A 50 -27.29 -24.69 -57.10
C PHE A 50 -26.08 -24.30 -58.01
N THR A 51 -24.98 -25.08 -57.82
CA THR A 51 -23.95 -25.55 -58.80
C THR A 51 -22.99 -24.52 -59.47
N THR A 52 -21.67 -24.74 -59.65
CA THR A 52 -20.75 -25.91 -59.50
C THR A 52 -19.47 -25.53 -58.71
N GLY A 53 -18.47 -26.38 -58.41
CA GLY A 53 -18.35 -27.85 -58.49
C GLY A 53 -17.10 -28.39 -59.21
N ASN A 54 -16.00 -28.70 -58.48
CA ASN A 54 -14.89 -29.59 -58.92
C ASN A 54 -14.19 -30.29 -57.73
N PHE A 55 -13.80 -31.56 -57.91
CA PHE A 55 -13.28 -32.55 -56.93
C PHE A 55 -11.73 -32.51 -56.74
N PRO A 56 -11.05 -33.41 -55.97
CA PRO A 56 -11.49 -34.49 -55.03
C PRO A 56 -10.94 -34.34 -53.58
N ALA A 57 -11.55 -34.88 -52.51
CA ALA A 57 -11.58 -36.29 -52.03
C ALA A 57 -10.19 -36.92 -51.77
N SER A 58 -9.91 -37.70 -50.72
CA SER A 58 -10.72 -38.36 -49.66
C SER A 58 -9.83 -38.54 -48.40
N LEU A 59 -10.16 -39.15 -47.25
CA LEU A 59 -11.22 -40.07 -46.73
C LEU A 59 -11.59 -39.54 -45.30
N GLY A 60 -12.33 -40.18 -44.38
CA GLY A 60 -13.02 -41.46 -44.29
C GLY A 60 -13.20 -41.90 -42.81
N TYR A 61 -14.40 -41.73 -42.24
CA TYR A 61 -14.73 -42.04 -40.83
C TYR A 61 -14.68 -43.55 -40.49
N LYS A 62 -14.33 -43.88 -39.24
CA LYS A 62 -14.95 -44.99 -38.46
C LYS A 62 -15.04 -44.64 -36.97
N SER A 63 -16.24 -44.78 -36.40
CA SER A 63 -16.53 -44.66 -34.96
C SER A 63 -16.02 -45.87 -34.17
N PHE A 64 -15.69 -45.72 -32.88
CA PHE A 64 -16.05 -46.71 -31.83
C PHE A 64 -15.89 -46.17 -30.40
N VAL A 65 -16.96 -46.38 -29.61
CA VAL A 65 -17.15 -46.53 -28.15
C VAL A 65 -16.02 -46.16 -27.15
N ILE A 66 -16.45 -45.51 -26.06
CA ILE A 66 -15.70 -45.17 -24.84
C ILE A 66 -15.32 -46.42 -24.02
N ALA A 67 -14.07 -46.49 -23.56
CA ALA A 67 -13.65 -47.37 -22.46
C ALA A 67 -12.69 -46.64 -21.50
N LYS A 68 -12.86 -46.85 -20.19
CA LYS A 68 -11.99 -46.29 -19.15
C LYS A 68 -10.66 -47.05 -19.08
N GLY A 69 -9.55 -46.34 -18.90
CA GLY A 69 -8.24 -46.92 -18.60
C GLY A 69 -7.27 -45.88 -18.03
N SER A 70 -6.72 -46.15 -16.85
CA SER A 70 -5.72 -45.31 -16.18
C SER A 70 -4.31 -45.56 -16.74
N PRO A 71 -3.46 -44.52 -16.91
CA PRO A 71 -2.09 -44.71 -17.36
C PRO A 71 -1.16 -45.11 -16.21
N SER A 72 -0.51 -46.26 -16.35
CA SER A 72 0.60 -46.68 -15.50
C SER A 72 1.91 -45.98 -15.92
N PHE A 73 2.66 -45.45 -14.94
CA PHE A 73 4.00 -44.92 -15.20
C PHE A 73 5.07 -46.01 -15.09
N LEU A 74 6.00 -46.03 -16.04
CA LEU A 74 7.15 -46.95 -16.03
C LEU A 74 8.15 -46.55 -14.93
N ALA A 75 8.40 -47.45 -13.98
CA ALA A 75 9.55 -47.36 -13.09
C ALA A 75 10.83 -47.81 -13.81
N LYS A 76 11.88 -46.97 -13.82
CA LYS A 76 13.22 -47.39 -14.25
C LYS A 76 13.88 -48.21 -13.14
N LYS A 77 14.43 -49.36 -13.53
CA LYS A 77 15.17 -50.30 -12.68
C LYS A 77 16.38 -49.60 -12.03
N PHE A 78 16.48 -49.65 -10.70
CA PHE A 78 17.73 -49.49 -9.96
C PHE A 78 18.06 -50.84 -9.34
N GLU A 79 19.24 -51.40 -9.65
CA GLU A 79 19.72 -52.66 -9.07
C GLU A 79 20.73 -52.35 -7.95
N LEU A 80 20.51 -52.94 -6.78
CA LEU A 80 21.34 -52.77 -5.61
C LEU A 80 21.76 -54.16 -5.11
N ASN A 81 23.00 -54.54 -5.39
CA ASN A 81 23.57 -55.81 -4.94
C ASN A 81 24.04 -55.71 -3.49
N CYS A 82 23.40 -56.43 -2.58
CA CYS A 82 23.93 -56.75 -1.25
C CYS A 82 23.58 -58.20 -0.89
N SER A 83 24.45 -58.83 -0.09
CA SER A 83 24.50 -60.29 0.07
C SER A 83 23.95 -60.78 1.41
N ARG A 84 23.34 -61.98 1.36
CA ARG A 84 23.07 -62.93 2.47
C ARG A 84 22.12 -62.52 3.60
N ASP A 85 20.95 -63.17 3.57
CA ASP A 85 20.36 -63.96 4.66
C ASP A 85 20.43 -63.39 6.08
N LYS A 86 19.44 -62.57 6.42
CA LYS A 86 18.70 -62.69 7.67
C LYS A 86 17.21 -62.45 7.40
N GLU A 87 16.36 -63.40 7.76
CA GLU A 87 14.93 -63.14 7.89
C GLU A 87 14.74 -62.16 9.05
N MET A 88 14.26 -60.95 8.74
CA MET A 88 13.65 -60.05 9.71
C MET A 88 12.17 -60.00 9.37
N ASP A 89 11.38 -60.65 10.21
CA ASP A 89 9.92 -60.64 10.13
C ASP A 89 9.43 -59.30 10.72
N LEU A 90 9.47 -58.25 9.90
CA LEU A 90 8.88 -56.95 10.21
C LEU A 90 7.43 -56.99 9.74
N SER A 91 6.49 -56.75 10.66
CA SER A 91 5.09 -56.68 10.28
C SER A 91 4.87 -55.42 9.43
N MET A 92 3.93 -55.48 8.49
CA MET A 92 3.59 -54.30 7.68
C MET A 92 3.08 -53.13 8.54
N SER A 93 2.56 -53.41 9.74
CA SER A 93 2.23 -52.38 10.74
C SER A 93 3.47 -51.63 11.25
N ASP A 94 4.57 -52.31 11.58
CA ASP A 94 5.78 -51.65 12.11
C ASP A 94 6.44 -50.74 11.05
N LEU A 95 6.34 -51.13 9.78
CA LEU A 95 6.80 -50.35 8.64
C LEU A 95 5.87 -49.17 8.32
N VAL A 96 4.56 -49.31 8.56
CA VAL A 96 3.60 -48.21 8.39
C VAL A 96 3.64 -47.24 9.57
N GLU A 97 3.81 -47.72 10.81
CA GLU A 97 3.98 -46.86 11.99
C GLU A 97 5.31 -46.11 11.93
N SER A 98 6.45 -46.75 11.64
CA SER A 98 7.73 -46.04 11.51
C SER A 98 7.75 -45.04 10.34
N VAL A 99 7.02 -45.29 9.24
CA VAL A 99 6.85 -44.30 8.16
C VAL A 99 5.86 -43.20 8.53
N ALA A 100 4.82 -43.47 9.33
CA ALA A 100 3.93 -42.44 9.87
C ALA A 100 4.66 -41.53 10.87
N GLU A 101 5.44 -42.10 11.80
CA GLU A 101 6.31 -41.36 12.72
C GLU A 101 7.38 -40.54 11.97
N CYS A 102 7.90 -41.03 10.84
CA CYS A 102 8.79 -40.23 9.98
C CYS A 102 8.09 -39.12 9.18
N LEU A 103 6.76 -39.15 9.06
CA LEU A 103 5.97 -38.14 8.31
C LEU A 103 5.41 -37.04 9.23
N ASP A 104 5.18 -37.33 10.51
CA ASP A 104 4.59 -36.37 11.47
C ASP A 104 5.55 -35.28 11.98
N GLU A 105 6.88 -35.40 11.75
CA GLU A 105 7.88 -34.37 12.13
C GLU A 105 8.65 -33.75 10.95
N MET A 106 8.11 -33.81 9.72
CA MET A 106 8.51 -32.83 8.70
C MET A 106 7.87 -31.47 9.01
N GLU A 107 8.45 -30.71 9.96
CA GLU A 107 8.19 -29.27 10.09
C GLU A 107 8.44 -28.62 8.73
N VAL A 108 7.36 -28.29 8.02
CA VAL A 108 7.41 -27.57 6.74
C VAL A 108 7.81 -26.13 7.05
N LYS A 109 9.12 -25.94 7.23
CA LYS A 109 9.72 -24.65 7.53
C LYS A 109 9.23 -23.62 6.53
N GLU A 110 8.59 -22.59 7.05
CA GLU A 110 7.98 -21.56 6.22
C GLU A 110 9.04 -20.93 5.29
N PRO A 111 8.74 -20.79 3.98
CA PRO A 111 9.68 -20.23 3.02
C PRO A 111 10.06 -18.78 3.36
N SER A 112 11.28 -18.38 2.98
CA SER A 112 11.72 -16.99 3.14
C SER A 112 10.78 -16.02 2.42
N ILE A 113 10.72 -14.76 2.87
CA ILE A 113 9.94 -13.71 2.18
C ILE A 113 10.35 -13.62 0.71
N SER A 114 11.65 -13.59 0.40
CA SER A 114 12.16 -13.60 -0.99
C SER A 114 11.64 -14.78 -1.82
N THR A 115 11.44 -15.95 -1.21
CA THR A 115 10.81 -17.11 -1.85
C THR A 115 9.30 -16.90 -2.02
N MET A 116 8.58 -16.43 -1.01
CA MET A 116 7.13 -16.19 -1.07
C MET A 116 6.73 -15.16 -2.14
N LEU A 117 7.53 -14.10 -2.32
CA LEU A 117 7.31 -13.08 -3.35
C LEU A 117 7.28 -13.65 -4.79
N MET A 118 7.91 -14.80 -5.00
CA MET A 118 7.98 -15.51 -6.28
C MET A 118 7.01 -16.68 -6.39
N ASN A 119 6.49 -17.20 -5.27
CA ASN A 119 5.76 -18.47 -5.20
C ASN A 119 4.37 -18.28 -4.58
N PHE A 120 3.38 -18.05 -5.43
CA PHE A 120 1.96 -17.99 -5.03
C PHE A 120 1.06 -18.61 -6.11
N GLU A 121 -0.02 -19.25 -5.67
CA GLU A 121 -0.79 -20.18 -6.50
C GLU A 121 -1.95 -19.49 -7.25
N ASN A 122 -2.02 -19.70 -8.56
CA ASN A 122 -3.14 -19.28 -9.42
C ASN A 122 -4.12 -20.44 -9.66
N LYS A 123 -4.62 -21.13 -8.61
CA LYS A 123 -5.41 -22.39 -8.73
C LYS A 123 -6.67 -22.32 -9.63
N PHE A 124 -7.10 -21.13 -10.02
CA PHE A 124 -8.24 -20.94 -10.93
C PHE A 124 -7.85 -21.05 -12.42
N ASP A 125 -6.57 -20.95 -12.78
CA ASP A 125 -6.11 -20.88 -14.16
C ASP A 125 -5.92 -22.28 -14.74
N PRO A 126 -6.73 -22.72 -15.73
CA PRO A 126 -6.63 -24.06 -16.30
C PRO A 126 -5.42 -24.25 -17.24
N TYR A 127 -4.61 -23.20 -17.47
CA TYR A 127 -3.43 -23.23 -18.35
C TYR A 127 -2.10 -23.07 -17.60
N ASP A 128 -2.12 -23.00 -16.26
CA ASP A 128 -0.93 -22.86 -15.41
C ASP A 128 0.02 -21.71 -15.86
N ALA A 129 -0.53 -20.55 -16.21
CA ALA A 129 0.28 -19.43 -16.68
C ALA A 129 1.20 -18.91 -15.57
N LEU A 130 2.50 -18.78 -15.90
CA LEU A 130 3.55 -18.31 -14.98
C LEU A 130 3.29 -16.90 -14.42
N SER A 131 2.50 -16.09 -15.12
CA SER A 131 2.02 -14.80 -14.65
C SER A 131 0.51 -14.86 -14.47
N THR A 132 0.00 -14.38 -13.34
CA THR A 132 -1.43 -14.37 -13.01
C THR A 132 -2.23 -13.71 -14.13
N PRO A 133 -3.24 -14.38 -14.70
CA PRO A 133 -4.13 -13.78 -15.69
C PRO A 133 -4.83 -12.52 -15.17
N LEU A 134 -4.94 -11.51 -16.04
CA LEU A 134 -5.61 -10.24 -15.75
C LEU A 134 -7.12 -10.35 -16.04
N TYR A 135 -7.95 -10.33 -14.99
CA TYR A 135 -9.41 -10.33 -15.10
C TYR A 135 -9.95 -8.91 -15.27
N GLN A 136 -9.69 -8.32 -16.44
CA GLN A 136 -10.21 -7.01 -16.85
C GLN A 136 -11.70 -7.12 -17.29
N THR A 137 -12.57 -7.51 -16.36
CA THR A 137 -14.03 -7.54 -16.51
C THR A 137 -14.72 -6.83 -15.35
N ALA A 138 -15.93 -6.34 -15.56
CA ALA A 138 -16.78 -5.79 -14.51
C ALA A 138 -17.70 -6.86 -13.88
N THR A 139 -18.21 -7.79 -14.71
CA THR A 139 -19.23 -8.79 -14.34
C THR A 139 -18.81 -10.20 -14.72
N PHE A 140 -19.43 -11.18 -14.07
CA PHE A 140 -19.21 -12.61 -14.32
C PHE A 140 -20.55 -13.30 -14.61
N LYS A 141 -20.55 -14.28 -15.53
CA LYS A 141 -21.75 -15.07 -15.84
C LYS A 141 -22.11 -15.95 -14.64
N GLN A 142 -23.35 -15.83 -14.15
CA GLN A 142 -23.86 -16.66 -13.07
C GLN A 142 -24.31 -18.05 -13.59
N PRO A 143 -24.20 -19.12 -12.78
CA PRO A 143 -24.57 -20.48 -13.18
C PRO A 143 -26.08 -20.65 -13.41
N SER A 144 -26.91 -19.96 -12.61
CA SER A 144 -28.37 -19.99 -12.72
C SER A 144 -28.96 -18.62 -12.32
N ALA A 145 -30.29 -18.52 -12.26
CA ALA A 145 -30.98 -17.29 -11.84
C ALA A 145 -31.01 -17.10 -10.31
N THR A 146 -30.63 -18.12 -9.54
CA THR A 146 -30.76 -18.16 -8.07
C THR A 146 -29.47 -18.53 -7.34
N GLU A 147 -28.44 -19.00 -8.05
CA GLU A 147 -27.15 -19.38 -7.47
C GLU A 147 -26.06 -18.43 -7.97
N SER A 148 -25.19 -18.01 -7.06
CA SER A 148 -24.02 -17.20 -7.40
C SER A 148 -22.83 -18.09 -7.76
N GLY A 149 -22.04 -17.66 -8.75
CA GLY A 149 -20.69 -18.18 -8.97
C GLY A 149 -19.71 -17.66 -7.91
N PRO A 150 -18.43 -18.09 -7.95
CA PRO A 150 -17.38 -17.60 -7.04
C PRO A 150 -17.12 -16.09 -7.15
N TYR A 151 -17.47 -15.49 -8.30
CA TYR A 151 -17.44 -14.06 -8.54
C TYR A 151 -18.72 -13.64 -9.26
N ASP A 152 -19.21 -12.44 -8.94
CA ASP A 152 -20.37 -11.79 -9.55
C ASP A 152 -20.00 -10.45 -10.20
N TYR A 153 -19.26 -9.62 -9.47
CA TYR A 153 -18.98 -8.24 -9.79
C TYR A 153 -17.62 -7.81 -9.23
N THR A 154 -16.76 -7.18 -10.04
CA THR A 154 -15.35 -6.86 -9.68
C THR A 154 -15.18 -5.93 -8.46
N ARG A 155 -16.24 -5.21 -8.08
CA ARG A 155 -16.29 -4.45 -6.80
C ARG A 155 -16.29 -5.38 -5.58
N SER A 156 -17.06 -6.47 -5.64
CA SER A 156 -17.18 -7.48 -4.58
C SER A 156 -15.93 -8.36 -4.49
N GLY A 157 -15.38 -8.80 -5.61
CA GLY A 157 -14.19 -9.67 -5.68
C GLY A 157 -13.68 -9.83 -7.10
N ASN A 158 -12.39 -10.12 -7.29
CA ASN A 158 -11.81 -10.28 -8.63
C ASN A 158 -10.58 -11.20 -8.59
N PRO A 159 -10.46 -12.25 -9.44
CA PRO A 159 -9.39 -13.24 -9.34
C PRO A 159 -7.96 -12.66 -9.28
N THR A 160 -7.69 -11.56 -10.01
CA THR A 160 -6.38 -10.91 -10.00
C THR A 160 -6.12 -10.13 -8.70
N ARG A 161 -7.14 -9.48 -8.12
CA ARG A 161 -7.04 -8.80 -6.82
C ARG A 161 -6.90 -9.81 -5.68
N ASP A 162 -7.73 -10.85 -5.70
CA ASP A 162 -7.73 -11.94 -4.72
C ASP A 162 -6.36 -12.64 -4.60
N VAL A 163 -5.60 -12.78 -5.69
CA VAL A 163 -4.21 -13.30 -5.66
C VAL A 163 -3.26 -12.35 -4.93
N LEU A 164 -3.37 -11.05 -5.18
CA LEU A 164 -2.57 -10.03 -4.51
C LEU A 164 -2.89 -9.93 -3.02
N GLU A 165 -4.18 -9.92 -2.67
CA GLU A 165 -4.66 -9.90 -1.29
C GLU A 165 -4.18 -11.14 -0.52
N ARG A 166 -4.27 -12.35 -1.09
CA ARG A 166 -3.71 -13.56 -0.46
C ARG A 166 -2.19 -13.53 -0.28
N LEU A 167 -1.45 -12.97 -1.22
CA LEU A 167 0.01 -12.83 -1.10
C LEU A 167 0.37 -11.86 0.02
N LEU A 168 -0.27 -10.68 0.05
CA LEU A 168 -0.03 -9.66 1.07
C LEU A 168 -0.41 -10.16 2.48
N ALA A 169 -1.53 -10.88 2.62
CA ALA A 169 -1.91 -11.49 3.89
C ALA A 169 -0.83 -12.44 4.43
N LYS A 170 -0.25 -13.30 3.57
CA LYS A 170 0.88 -14.17 3.95
C LYS A 170 2.12 -13.38 4.37
N LEU A 171 2.46 -12.31 3.65
CA LEU A 171 3.64 -11.49 3.93
C LEU A 171 3.54 -10.73 5.26
N ASP A 172 2.38 -10.14 5.56
CA ASP A 172 2.14 -9.38 6.79
C ASP A 172 1.68 -10.23 7.99
N LYS A 173 1.55 -11.57 7.82
CA LYS A 173 1.04 -12.50 8.85
C LYS A 173 -0.40 -12.22 9.28
N ALA A 174 -1.23 -11.86 8.31
CA ALA A 174 -2.64 -11.53 8.49
C ALA A 174 -3.55 -12.71 8.17
N ASP A 175 -4.73 -12.72 8.78
CA ASP A 175 -5.81 -13.65 8.41
C ASP A 175 -6.35 -13.31 7.02
N ARG A 176 -6.53 -12.01 6.75
CA ARG A 176 -6.98 -11.48 5.45
C ARG A 176 -6.28 -10.15 5.13
N ALA A 177 -6.20 -9.82 3.84
CA ALA A 177 -5.79 -8.50 3.39
C ALA A 177 -6.72 -7.97 2.30
N PHE A 178 -6.72 -6.65 2.10
CA PHE A 178 -7.63 -5.90 1.25
C PHE A 178 -6.84 -4.85 0.45
N CYS A 179 -6.98 -4.86 -0.87
CA CYS A 179 -6.34 -3.88 -1.75
C CYS A 179 -7.31 -2.76 -2.12
N PHE A 180 -6.87 -1.52 -1.97
CA PHE A 180 -7.65 -0.30 -2.22
C PHE A 180 -7.01 0.55 -3.32
N THR A 181 -7.80 1.41 -3.98
CA THR A 181 -7.36 2.33 -5.05
C THR A 181 -6.20 3.26 -4.67
N SER A 182 -5.98 3.50 -3.39
CA SER A 182 -4.82 4.23 -2.87
C SER A 182 -4.63 3.98 -1.39
N GLY A 183 -3.45 4.32 -0.86
CA GLY A 183 -3.22 4.32 0.59
C GLY A 183 -4.22 5.21 1.35
N MET A 184 -4.66 6.34 0.78
CA MET A 184 -5.67 7.19 1.42
C MET A 184 -7.05 6.54 1.46
N ALA A 185 -7.41 5.74 0.46
CA ALA A 185 -8.68 4.99 0.45
C ALA A 185 -8.67 3.88 1.52
N ALA A 186 -7.55 3.17 1.67
CA ALA A 186 -7.35 2.20 2.75
C ALA A 186 -7.50 2.87 4.14
N LEU A 187 -6.86 4.03 4.35
CA LEU A 187 -6.95 4.76 5.62
C LEU A 187 -8.36 5.32 5.90
N ALA A 188 -9.06 5.82 4.86
CA ALA A 188 -10.44 6.25 4.99
C ALA A 188 -11.36 5.12 5.45
N ALA A 189 -11.23 3.93 4.85
CA ALA A 189 -11.99 2.75 5.26
C ALA A 189 -11.72 2.37 6.74
N VAL A 190 -10.47 2.43 7.22
CA VAL A 190 -10.19 2.21 8.65
C VAL A 190 -10.86 3.26 9.53
N THR A 191 -10.87 4.54 9.14
CA THR A 191 -11.56 5.58 9.92
C THR A 191 -13.09 5.43 9.96
N HIS A 192 -13.69 4.71 9.01
CA HIS A 192 -15.13 4.40 9.02
C HIS A 192 -15.50 3.21 9.94
N LEU A 193 -14.53 2.56 10.58
CA LEU A 193 -14.77 1.65 11.71
C LEU A 193 -15.08 2.39 13.03
N VAL A 194 -14.83 3.70 13.09
CA VAL A 194 -14.99 4.52 14.30
C VAL A 194 -16.32 5.27 14.23
N GLY A 195 -17.14 5.16 15.27
CA GLY A 195 -18.46 5.77 15.35
C GLY A 195 -18.45 7.25 15.71
N THR A 196 -19.55 7.95 15.39
CA THR A 196 -19.79 9.32 15.84
C THR A 196 -19.73 9.42 17.37
N GLY A 197 -18.96 10.37 17.89
CA GLY A 197 -18.72 10.55 19.32
C GLY A 197 -17.58 9.71 19.90
N GLU A 198 -17.05 8.76 19.13
CA GLU A 198 -15.86 7.98 19.49
C GLU A 198 -14.56 8.69 19.07
N GLU A 199 -13.42 8.15 19.48
CA GLU A 199 -12.14 8.86 19.43
C GLU A 199 -11.01 8.08 18.76
N ILE A 200 -10.20 8.81 17.97
CA ILE A 200 -8.93 8.36 17.40
C ILE A 200 -7.78 9.06 18.11
N VAL A 201 -6.82 8.29 18.62
CA VAL A 201 -5.51 8.78 19.08
C VAL A 201 -4.50 8.49 17.96
N ALA A 202 -3.76 9.48 17.49
CA ALA A 202 -2.82 9.30 16.39
C ALA A 202 -1.49 10.05 16.60
N GLY A 203 -0.40 9.52 16.05
CA GLY A 203 0.95 10.13 16.08
C GLY A 203 1.01 11.51 15.41
N ASP A 204 1.53 12.53 16.10
CA ASP A 204 1.56 13.92 15.64
C ASP A 204 2.45 14.13 14.40
N ASP A 205 3.57 13.41 14.34
CA ASP A 205 4.49 13.30 13.22
C ASP A 205 4.09 12.11 12.34
N ILE A 206 3.12 12.35 11.45
CA ILE A 206 2.54 11.37 10.52
C ILE A 206 2.50 11.97 9.11
N TYR A 207 2.43 11.14 8.07
CA TYR A 207 2.23 11.58 6.70
C TYR A 207 1.15 12.67 6.57
N GLY A 208 1.50 13.83 5.98
CA GLY A 208 0.61 14.97 5.81
C GLY A 208 -0.73 14.72 5.09
N GLY A 209 -0.88 13.61 4.35
CA GLY A 209 -2.18 13.16 3.83
C GLY A 209 -3.09 12.59 4.93
N SER A 210 -2.53 11.79 5.83
CA SER A 210 -3.17 11.27 7.04
C SER A 210 -3.54 12.40 7.99
N ASP A 211 -2.63 13.36 8.23
CA ASP A 211 -2.93 14.55 9.05
C ASP A 211 -4.08 15.38 8.47
N ARG A 212 -4.15 15.56 7.13
CA ARG A 212 -5.27 16.24 6.47
C ARG A 212 -6.60 15.47 6.58
N LEU A 213 -6.59 14.14 6.46
CA LEU A 213 -7.77 13.30 6.69
C LEU A 213 -8.28 13.52 8.13
N LEU A 214 -7.41 13.32 9.10
CA LEU A 214 -7.69 13.40 10.54
C LEU A 214 -8.06 14.81 11.03
N SER A 215 -7.59 15.88 10.40
CA SER A 215 -7.89 17.27 10.82
C SER A 215 -9.04 17.94 10.08
N GLN A 216 -9.34 17.54 8.83
CA GLN A 216 -10.28 18.27 7.97
C GLN A 216 -11.45 17.45 7.45
N VAL A 217 -11.39 16.12 7.53
CA VAL A 217 -12.46 15.21 7.06
C VAL A 217 -13.12 14.54 8.26
N ILE A 218 -12.36 13.79 9.04
CA ILE A 218 -12.86 12.97 10.15
C ILE A 218 -13.64 13.75 11.21
N PRO A 219 -13.24 14.98 11.64
CA PRO A 219 -14.02 15.73 12.62
C PRO A 219 -15.45 16.10 12.17
N LYS A 220 -15.74 16.06 10.85
CA LYS A 220 -17.07 16.37 10.31
C LYS A 220 -18.09 15.23 10.50
N THR A 221 -17.65 14.01 10.80
CA THR A 221 -18.54 12.89 11.16
C THR A 221 -18.81 12.83 12.67
N GLY A 222 -18.26 13.78 13.44
CA GLY A 222 -18.36 13.84 14.90
C GLY A 222 -17.41 12.89 15.64
N ILE A 223 -16.41 12.34 14.95
CA ILE A 223 -15.29 11.60 15.56
C ILE A 223 -14.31 12.59 16.17
N VAL A 224 -13.87 12.34 17.41
CA VAL A 224 -12.85 13.14 18.10
C VAL A 224 -11.46 12.65 17.68
N VAL A 225 -10.53 13.58 17.44
CA VAL A 225 -9.14 13.22 17.10
C VAL A 225 -8.17 13.87 18.08
N LYS A 226 -7.41 13.04 18.78
CA LYS A 226 -6.24 13.45 19.59
C LYS A 226 -4.96 13.23 18.79
N ARG A 227 -4.05 14.20 18.86
CA ARG A 227 -2.72 14.14 18.24
C ARG A 227 -1.70 14.07 19.38
N VAL A 228 -0.82 13.07 19.37
CA VAL A 228 0.19 12.87 20.43
C VAL A 228 1.54 12.46 19.86
N ASN A 229 2.63 12.75 20.56
CA ASN A 229 3.93 12.17 20.27
C ASN A 229 3.93 10.67 20.66
N THR A 230 3.81 9.77 19.68
CA THR A 230 3.78 8.31 19.95
C THR A 230 5.13 7.70 20.32
N SER A 231 6.22 8.47 20.32
CA SER A 231 7.49 8.05 20.94
C SER A 231 7.51 8.27 22.46
N ASP A 232 6.56 9.03 23.02
CA ASP A 232 6.35 9.23 24.45
C ASP A 232 5.18 8.34 24.93
N LEU A 233 5.51 7.36 25.79
CA LEU A 233 4.53 6.40 26.29
C LEU A 233 3.59 6.99 27.34
N ASP A 234 4.03 8.01 28.09
CA ASP A 234 3.21 8.67 29.10
C ASP A 234 2.19 9.60 28.42
N GLU A 235 2.57 10.25 27.31
CA GLU A 235 1.66 11.03 26.48
C GLU A 235 0.59 10.14 25.81
N VAL A 236 1.00 8.99 25.27
CA VAL A 236 0.06 7.99 24.71
C VAL A 236 -0.89 7.46 25.79
N ALA A 237 -0.37 7.04 26.95
CA ALA A 237 -1.19 6.54 28.06
C ALA A 237 -2.20 7.58 28.57
N SER A 238 -1.80 8.85 28.59
CA SER A 238 -2.66 9.97 29.01
C SER A 238 -3.76 10.29 27.98
N ALA A 239 -3.51 10.03 26.70
CA ALA A 239 -4.46 10.31 25.64
C ALA A 239 -5.51 9.19 25.44
N ILE A 240 -5.15 7.92 25.65
CA ILE A 240 -6.08 6.79 25.48
C ILE A 240 -7.13 6.81 26.61
N GLY A 241 -8.35 7.20 26.28
CA GLY A 241 -9.51 7.28 27.17
C GLY A 241 -10.55 6.16 26.94
N PRO A 242 -11.69 6.20 27.65
CA PRO A 242 -12.76 5.20 27.50
C PRO A 242 -13.50 5.26 26.15
N TRP A 243 -13.35 6.37 25.41
CA TRP A 243 -13.95 6.59 24.09
C TRP A 243 -12.98 6.30 22.93
N THR A 244 -11.70 6.03 23.22
CA THR A 244 -10.71 5.71 22.19
C THR A 244 -11.04 4.37 21.56
N LYS A 245 -11.18 4.35 20.22
CA LYS A 245 -11.44 3.14 19.43
C LYS A 245 -10.35 2.80 18.44
N LEU A 246 -9.51 3.77 18.09
CA LEU A 246 -8.38 3.56 17.20
C LEU A 246 -7.15 4.29 17.73
N VAL A 247 -6.04 3.57 17.84
CA VAL A 247 -4.70 4.12 17.99
C VAL A 247 -3.97 3.95 16.67
N TRP A 248 -3.54 5.05 16.05
CA TRP A 248 -2.90 5.06 14.73
C TRP A 248 -1.44 5.51 14.82
N LEU A 249 -0.54 4.57 14.52
CA LEU A 249 0.91 4.71 14.53
C LEU A 249 1.51 4.75 13.11
N GLU A 250 2.65 5.42 12.98
CA GLU A 250 3.59 5.34 11.85
C GLU A 250 4.99 5.24 12.48
N SER A 251 5.78 4.21 12.18
CA SER A 251 7.08 4.00 12.83
C SER A 251 8.05 3.20 11.92
N PRO A 252 9.20 3.77 11.52
CA PRO A 252 9.65 5.15 11.73
C PRO A 252 8.73 6.20 11.11
N THR A 253 8.53 7.33 11.77
CA THR A 253 7.72 8.44 11.23
C THR A 253 8.35 9.07 9.98
N ASN A 254 7.57 9.47 8.98
CA ASN A 254 8.07 10.29 7.87
C ASN A 254 7.63 11.77 8.03
N PRO A 255 8.57 12.73 8.16
CA PRO A 255 9.98 12.63 7.78
C PRO A 255 11.01 12.50 8.93
N ARG A 256 10.64 12.64 10.21
CA ARG A 256 11.65 12.78 11.30
C ARG A 256 12.24 11.46 11.80
N GLN A 257 11.74 10.30 11.36
CA GLN A 257 12.21 8.95 11.72
C GLN A 257 12.09 8.63 13.23
N GLN A 258 11.11 9.21 13.92
CA GLN A 258 10.82 8.87 15.32
C GLN A 258 10.32 7.42 15.40
N ILE A 259 10.71 6.71 16.47
CA ILE A 259 10.37 5.30 16.68
C ILE A 259 9.37 5.20 17.83
N SER A 260 8.25 4.52 17.58
CA SER A 260 7.22 4.24 18.60
C SER A 260 7.34 2.77 19.04
N ASP A 261 7.14 2.46 20.32
CA ASP A 261 7.14 1.08 20.83
C ASP A 261 5.79 0.42 20.51
N ILE A 262 5.73 -0.30 19.39
CA ILE A 262 4.45 -0.84 18.87
C ILE A 262 3.83 -1.80 19.88
N ARG A 263 4.65 -2.61 20.58
CA ARG A 263 4.18 -3.62 21.53
C ARG A 263 3.50 -3.00 22.75
N LYS A 264 4.14 -2.01 23.37
CA LYS A 264 3.58 -1.33 24.55
C LYS A 264 2.35 -0.50 24.22
N ILE A 265 2.35 0.17 23.07
CA ILE A 265 1.18 0.95 22.66
C ILE A 265 -0.01 0.03 22.32
N ALA A 266 0.26 -1.13 21.71
CA ALA A 266 -0.77 -2.13 21.50
C ALA A 266 -1.38 -2.64 22.80
N GLU A 267 -0.55 -3.01 23.78
CA GLU A 267 -1.01 -3.40 25.12
C GLU A 267 -1.90 -2.33 25.76
N MET A 268 -1.48 -1.06 25.74
CA MET A 268 -2.27 0.06 26.28
C MET A 268 -3.61 0.27 25.56
N ALA A 269 -3.64 0.13 24.23
CA ALA A 269 -4.85 0.25 23.43
C ALA A 269 -5.83 -0.90 23.68
N HIS A 270 -5.33 -2.15 23.70
CA HIS A 270 -6.11 -3.36 23.92
C HIS A 270 -6.72 -3.42 25.33
N LEU A 271 -6.00 -2.93 26.35
CA LEU A 271 -6.54 -2.75 27.71
C LEU A 271 -7.74 -1.78 27.79
N ARG A 272 -7.99 -0.98 26.74
CA ARG A 272 -9.16 -0.11 26.59
C ARG A 272 -10.14 -0.56 25.50
N GLY A 273 -9.87 -1.69 24.84
CA GLY A 273 -10.67 -2.18 23.72
C GLY A 273 -10.61 -1.30 22.47
N ALA A 274 -9.50 -0.59 22.28
CA ALA A 274 -9.20 0.16 21.05
C ALA A 274 -8.39 -0.71 20.08
N LEU A 275 -8.67 -0.57 18.78
CA LEU A 275 -7.89 -1.17 17.70
C LEU A 275 -6.56 -0.42 17.51
N VAL A 276 -5.54 -1.11 17.02
CA VAL A 276 -4.23 -0.55 16.69
C VAL A 276 -3.99 -0.67 15.19
N LEU A 277 -3.87 0.48 14.54
CA LEU A 277 -3.43 0.63 13.16
C LEU A 277 -1.95 1.03 13.12
N VAL A 278 -1.13 0.30 12.37
CA VAL A 278 0.24 0.70 12.03
C VAL A 278 0.33 0.95 10.53
N ASP A 279 0.60 2.20 10.12
CA ASP A 279 1.08 2.49 8.76
C ASP A 279 2.55 2.02 8.66
N ASN A 280 2.72 0.90 7.97
CA ASN A 280 4.00 0.20 7.78
C ASN A 280 4.63 0.53 6.41
N SER A 281 4.08 1.52 5.69
CA SER A 281 4.46 1.89 4.32
C SER A 281 5.95 2.09 4.09
N ILE A 282 6.66 2.58 5.11
CA ILE A 282 8.09 2.94 5.03
C ILE A 282 9.02 1.74 5.22
N MET A 283 8.55 0.68 5.90
CA MET A 283 9.34 -0.52 6.18
C MET A 283 9.03 -1.66 5.20
N SER A 284 7.79 -1.77 4.74
CA SER A 284 7.24 -2.92 4.00
C SER A 284 7.25 -4.23 4.83
N PRO A 285 6.55 -5.29 4.38
CA PRO A 285 6.53 -6.57 5.08
C PRO A 285 7.91 -7.25 5.18
N VAL A 286 8.88 -6.84 4.34
CA VAL A 286 10.24 -7.39 4.33
C VAL A 286 10.98 -7.06 5.64
N LEU A 287 10.79 -5.85 6.17
CA LEU A 287 11.54 -5.35 7.32
C LEU A 287 10.74 -5.36 8.63
N SER A 288 9.41 -5.26 8.59
CA SER A 288 8.56 -5.18 9.78
C SER A 288 7.22 -5.86 9.53
N GLN A 289 6.71 -6.61 10.51
CA GLN A 289 5.44 -7.35 10.46
C GLN A 289 4.58 -7.01 11.70
N PRO A 290 3.96 -5.80 11.78
CA PRO A 290 3.38 -5.31 13.03
C PRO A 290 2.21 -6.14 13.62
N LEU A 291 1.57 -7.03 12.86
CA LEU A 291 0.56 -7.97 13.38
C LEU A 291 1.16 -9.01 14.36
N GLU A 292 2.48 -9.25 14.28
CA GLU A 292 3.25 -10.02 15.26
C GLU A 292 3.68 -9.17 16.49
N LEU A 293 3.50 -7.84 16.41
CA LEU A 293 3.85 -6.88 17.47
C LEU A 293 2.62 -6.38 18.25
N GLY A 294 1.42 -6.88 17.95
CA GLY A 294 0.17 -6.48 18.60
C GLY A 294 -0.70 -5.51 17.81
N ALA A 295 -0.33 -5.12 16.58
CA ALA A 295 -1.26 -4.38 15.72
C ALA A 295 -2.44 -5.28 15.29
N ASP A 296 -3.63 -4.70 15.14
CA ASP A 296 -4.81 -5.36 14.58
C ASP A 296 -4.92 -5.13 13.07
N ILE A 297 -4.45 -3.97 12.62
CA ILE A 297 -4.43 -3.55 11.22
C ILE A 297 -3.03 -3.05 10.87
N VAL A 298 -2.46 -3.59 9.81
CA VAL A 298 -1.28 -3.04 9.13
C VAL A 298 -1.73 -2.40 7.83
N MET A 299 -1.38 -1.13 7.62
CA MET A 299 -1.61 -0.44 6.36
C MET A 299 -0.32 -0.27 5.58
N HIS A 300 -0.39 -0.44 4.27
CA HIS A 300 0.66 -0.01 3.34
C HIS A 300 0.10 0.86 2.23
N SER A 301 0.78 1.95 1.92
CA SER A 301 0.71 2.62 0.62
C SER A 301 1.47 1.77 -0.38
N ALA A 302 0.79 0.85 -1.07
CA ALA A 302 1.42 -0.05 -2.04
C ALA A 302 2.04 0.68 -3.25
N THR A 303 1.66 1.93 -3.50
CA THR A 303 2.39 2.91 -4.34
C THR A 303 3.89 3.02 -4.05
N LYS A 304 4.33 2.66 -2.84
CA LYS A 304 5.72 2.74 -2.36
C LYS A 304 6.48 1.44 -2.69
N PHE A 305 7.07 0.79 -1.69
CA PHE A 305 7.95 -0.37 -1.87
C PHE A 305 7.27 -1.61 -2.48
N ILE A 306 5.96 -1.82 -2.26
CA ILE A 306 5.24 -2.99 -2.80
C ILE A 306 5.27 -2.97 -4.33
N ALA A 307 4.75 -1.91 -4.96
CA ALA A 307 4.87 -1.74 -6.40
C ALA A 307 6.30 -1.40 -6.83
N GLY A 308 6.92 -0.38 -6.23
CA GLY A 308 8.34 -0.05 -6.36
C GLY A 308 8.78 0.69 -7.63
N HIS A 309 7.88 0.99 -8.57
CA HIS A 309 8.24 1.52 -9.89
C HIS A 309 7.61 2.88 -10.24
N SER A 310 6.99 3.57 -9.26
CA SER A 310 6.35 4.90 -9.42
C SER A 310 5.19 4.97 -10.44
N ASP A 311 4.59 3.84 -10.79
CA ASP A 311 3.67 3.69 -11.93
C ASP A 311 2.23 3.27 -11.54
N VAL A 312 1.93 3.07 -10.25
CA VAL A 312 0.61 2.64 -9.76
C VAL A 312 0.22 3.31 -8.44
N MET A 313 -1.08 3.61 -8.30
CA MET A 313 -1.69 4.03 -7.04
C MET A 313 -2.37 2.83 -6.37
N ALA A 314 -1.98 2.52 -5.13
CA ALA A 314 -2.53 1.39 -4.40
C ALA A 314 -2.41 1.59 -2.88
N GLY A 315 -3.36 1.01 -2.14
CA GLY A 315 -3.35 0.86 -0.70
C GLY A 315 -3.61 -0.59 -0.32
N VAL A 316 -3.15 -0.99 0.86
CA VAL A 316 -3.34 -2.34 1.42
C VAL A 316 -3.73 -2.18 2.89
N LEU A 317 -4.70 -2.95 3.34
CA LEU A 317 -4.90 -3.27 4.75
C LEU A 317 -4.68 -4.76 4.94
N ALA A 318 -3.76 -5.15 5.82
CA ALA A 318 -3.56 -6.52 6.28
C ALA A 318 -4.09 -6.60 7.72
N VAL A 319 -4.95 -7.59 8.01
CA VAL A 319 -5.88 -7.55 9.14
C VAL A 319 -5.84 -8.85 9.94
N LYS A 320 -5.85 -8.72 11.27
CA LYS A 320 -5.98 -9.83 12.22
C LYS A 320 -7.40 -9.87 12.80
N GLY A 321 -8.00 -11.05 12.84
CA GLY A 321 -9.35 -11.29 13.36
C GLY A 321 -10.45 -11.30 12.30
N GLU A 322 -11.21 -12.40 12.28
CA GLU A 322 -12.31 -12.64 11.34
C GLU A 322 -13.44 -11.60 11.37
N SER A 323 -13.75 -11.01 12.53
CA SER A 323 -14.79 -9.96 12.63
C SER A 323 -14.33 -8.69 11.91
N LEU A 324 -13.16 -8.19 12.29
CA LEU A 324 -12.57 -6.97 11.72
C LEU A 324 -12.34 -7.09 10.20
N ALA A 325 -11.97 -8.28 9.73
CA ALA A 325 -11.86 -8.56 8.30
C ALA A 325 -13.23 -8.62 7.57
N LYS A 326 -14.34 -8.95 8.25
CA LYS A 326 -15.68 -8.84 7.65
C LYS A 326 -16.12 -7.39 7.57
N ASP A 327 -15.85 -6.59 8.60
CA ASP A 327 -16.20 -5.16 8.64
C ASP A 327 -15.43 -4.38 7.55
N LEU A 328 -14.12 -4.59 7.43
CA LEU A 328 -13.30 -3.95 6.39
C LEU A 328 -13.63 -4.45 4.98
N TYR A 329 -13.99 -5.72 4.80
CA TYR A 329 -14.50 -6.23 3.52
C TYR A 329 -15.82 -5.55 3.12
N PHE A 330 -16.74 -5.40 4.08
CA PHE A 330 -18.00 -4.71 3.86
C PHE A 330 -17.76 -3.27 3.40
N LEU A 331 -16.86 -2.52 4.05
CA LEU A 331 -16.49 -1.16 3.67
C LEU A 331 -15.83 -1.09 2.28
N GLN A 332 -14.81 -1.92 1.99
CA GLN A 332 -14.14 -2.00 0.68
C GLN A 332 -15.16 -2.20 -0.46
N ASN A 333 -16.13 -3.09 -0.25
CA ASN A 333 -17.18 -3.37 -1.23
C ASN A 333 -18.23 -2.24 -1.30
N ALA A 334 -18.78 -1.79 -0.18
CA ALA A 334 -19.86 -0.81 -0.10
C ALA A 334 -19.45 0.57 -0.63
N GLU A 335 -18.22 1.02 -0.32
CA GLU A 335 -17.65 2.27 -0.83
C GLU A 335 -17.12 2.14 -2.26
N GLY A 336 -16.97 0.90 -2.76
CA GLY A 336 -16.42 0.62 -4.08
C GLY A 336 -14.95 1.01 -4.22
N SER A 337 -14.19 0.98 -3.12
CA SER A 337 -12.82 1.49 -3.01
C SER A 337 -11.74 0.44 -3.24
N GLY A 338 -12.12 -0.80 -3.59
CA GLY A 338 -11.21 -1.89 -3.96
C GLY A 338 -10.35 -1.58 -5.20
N LEU A 339 -9.10 -2.05 -5.21
CA LEU A 339 -8.13 -1.80 -6.28
C LEU A 339 -8.57 -2.42 -7.62
N ALA A 340 -8.27 -1.74 -8.73
CA ALA A 340 -8.61 -2.19 -10.08
C ALA A 340 -7.74 -3.40 -10.52
N PRO A 341 -8.25 -4.32 -11.36
CA PRO A 341 -7.51 -5.54 -11.74
C PRO A 341 -6.16 -5.29 -12.40
N PHE A 342 -6.05 -4.26 -13.25
CA PHE A 342 -4.78 -3.88 -13.90
C PHE A 342 -3.74 -3.42 -12.87
N ASP A 343 -4.13 -2.55 -11.94
CA ASP A 343 -3.26 -2.05 -10.88
C ASP A 343 -2.84 -3.18 -9.91
N CYS A 344 -3.74 -4.13 -9.64
CA CYS A 344 -3.41 -5.36 -8.91
C CYS A 344 -2.34 -6.17 -9.64
N TRP A 345 -2.45 -6.31 -10.97
CA TRP A 345 -1.46 -7.01 -11.79
C TRP A 345 -0.10 -6.30 -11.81
N ILE A 346 -0.09 -4.96 -11.89
CA ILE A 346 1.15 -4.17 -11.76
C ILE A 346 1.79 -4.35 -10.38
N CYS A 347 1.00 -4.37 -9.30
CA CYS A 347 1.52 -4.69 -7.97
C CYS A 347 2.06 -6.13 -7.90
N LEU A 348 1.36 -7.14 -8.44
CA LEU A 348 1.83 -8.54 -8.52
C LEU A 348 3.10 -8.72 -9.34
N ARG A 349 3.36 -7.82 -10.30
CA ARG A 349 4.62 -7.75 -11.05
C ARG A 349 5.73 -7.10 -10.23
N GLY A 350 5.46 -5.92 -9.64
CA GLY A 350 6.44 -5.14 -8.90
C GLY A 350 6.89 -5.79 -7.57
N ILE A 351 5.98 -6.48 -6.88
CA ILE A 351 6.22 -7.08 -5.57
C ILE A 351 7.26 -8.21 -5.62
N LYS A 352 7.41 -8.90 -6.76
CA LYS A 352 8.41 -9.96 -7.00
C LYS A 352 9.85 -9.51 -6.72
N THR A 353 10.16 -8.24 -6.99
CA THR A 353 11.49 -7.67 -6.74
C THR A 353 11.57 -6.90 -5.42
N MET A 354 10.53 -6.92 -4.57
CA MET A 354 10.48 -6.10 -3.35
C MET A 354 11.64 -6.37 -2.40
N ALA A 355 11.94 -7.64 -2.08
CA ALA A 355 13.08 -7.98 -1.21
C ALA A 355 14.42 -7.48 -1.77
N LEU A 356 14.70 -7.76 -3.05
CA LEU A 356 15.93 -7.33 -3.75
C LEU A 356 16.07 -5.79 -3.78
N ARG A 357 14.96 -5.08 -4.06
CA ARG A 357 14.94 -3.62 -4.07
C ARG A 357 15.20 -3.07 -2.66
N VAL A 358 14.46 -3.54 -1.66
CA VAL A 358 14.58 -3.07 -0.27
C VAL A 358 15.98 -3.30 0.29
N GLU A 359 16.59 -4.46 0.04
CA GLU A 359 17.97 -4.78 0.40
C GLU A 359 18.95 -3.74 -0.18
N LYS A 360 18.92 -3.53 -1.51
CA LYS A 360 19.84 -2.59 -2.17
C LYS A 360 19.57 -1.13 -1.79
N GLN A 361 18.30 -0.74 -1.66
CA GLN A 361 17.90 0.60 -1.24
C GLN A 361 18.36 0.89 0.20
N GLN A 362 18.29 -0.09 1.11
CA GLN A 362 18.78 0.06 2.49
C GLN A 362 20.31 0.14 2.52
N GLU A 363 21.03 -0.75 1.83
CA GLU A 363 22.51 -0.72 1.74
C GLU A 363 23.02 0.64 1.23
N ASN A 364 22.35 1.20 0.22
CA ASN A 364 22.64 2.54 -0.30
C ASN A 364 22.32 3.64 0.73
N ALA A 365 21.22 3.52 1.49
CA ALA A 365 20.80 4.50 2.48
C ALA A 365 21.69 4.53 3.73
N GLU A 366 22.17 3.37 4.19
CA GLU A 366 23.14 3.27 5.29
C GLU A 366 24.41 4.08 4.95
N LYS A 367 24.99 3.85 3.77
CA LYS A 367 26.19 4.57 3.27
C LYS A 367 25.96 6.07 3.09
N ILE A 368 24.81 6.47 2.56
CA ILE A 368 24.46 7.90 2.40
C ILE A 368 24.24 8.55 3.78
N ALA A 369 23.62 7.86 4.73
CA ALA A 369 23.43 8.37 6.09
C ALA A 369 24.76 8.58 6.82
N GLU A 370 25.70 7.64 6.70
CA GLU A 370 27.06 7.75 7.24
C GLU A 370 27.82 8.94 6.62
N PHE A 371 27.82 9.04 5.29
CA PHE A 371 28.41 10.16 4.56
C PHE A 371 27.84 11.51 5.06
N LEU A 372 26.51 11.66 5.05
CA LEU A 372 25.84 12.89 5.49
C LEU A 372 26.13 13.20 6.96
N SER A 373 26.19 12.19 7.83
CA SER A 373 26.45 12.37 9.26
C SER A 373 27.89 12.84 9.56
N SER A 374 28.83 12.59 8.65
CA SER A 374 30.22 13.08 8.73
C SER A 374 30.44 14.44 8.05
N HIS A 375 29.48 14.92 7.24
CA HIS A 375 29.70 16.05 6.35
C HIS A 375 29.49 17.41 7.06
N PRO A 376 30.46 18.36 7.01
CA PRO A 376 30.44 19.59 7.83
C PRO A 376 29.27 20.55 7.53
N CYS A 377 28.67 20.48 6.33
CA CYS A 377 27.49 21.26 5.96
C CYS A 377 26.16 20.70 6.50
N VAL A 378 26.15 19.52 7.13
CA VAL A 378 24.98 18.84 7.71
C VAL A 378 25.00 19.03 9.23
N LYS A 379 23.84 19.31 9.83
CA LYS A 379 23.69 19.55 11.28
C LYS A 379 23.16 18.34 12.04
N LYS A 380 22.34 17.52 11.38
CA LYS A 380 21.75 16.32 11.94
C LYS A 380 21.28 15.42 10.80
N VAL A 381 21.45 14.11 10.94
CA VAL A 381 20.78 13.11 10.11
C VAL A 381 19.78 12.34 10.99
N ASN A 382 18.56 12.15 10.49
CA ASN A 382 17.57 11.25 11.08
C ASN A 382 17.48 10.00 10.18
N TYR A 383 18.08 8.91 10.65
CA TYR A 383 18.01 7.59 10.03
C TYR A 383 18.13 6.53 11.12
N ALA A 384 17.19 5.57 11.16
CA ALA A 384 17.09 4.60 12.25
C ALA A 384 18.30 3.66 12.36
N GLY A 385 19.08 3.51 11.28
CA GLY A 385 20.29 2.69 11.23
C GLY A 385 21.52 3.30 11.91
N LEU A 386 21.59 4.64 12.03
CA LEU A 386 22.78 5.33 12.57
C LEU A 386 22.97 5.06 14.07
N PRO A 387 24.19 4.75 14.55
CA PRO A 387 24.46 4.41 15.96
C PRO A 387 23.84 5.38 16.99
N ASP A 388 23.92 6.69 16.72
CA ASP A 388 23.47 7.76 17.61
C ASP A 388 21.96 8.08 17.49
N HIS A 389 21.21 7.33 16.67
CA HIS A 389 19.78 7.55 16.55
C HIS A 389 19.04 7.09 17.83
N PRO A 390 18.29 7.97 18.52
CA PRO A 390 17.78 7.69 19.87
C PRO A 390 16.84 6.48 19.93
N GLY A 391 16.10 6.22 18.85
CA GLY A 391 15.21 5.06 18.73
C GLY A 391 15.87 3.78 18.21
N ARG A 392 17.18 3.75 17.90
CA ARG A 392 17.83 2.63 17.17
C ARG A 392 17.64 1.27 17.85
N SER A 393 17.92 1.19 19.15
CA SER A 393 17.79 -0.08 19.89
C SER A 393 16.35 -0.59 19.91
N LEU A 394 15.37 0.30 20.04
CA LEU A 394 13.95 -0.05 19.97
C LEU A 394 13.57 -0.49 18.55
N HIS A 395 14.02 0.23 17.52
CA HIS A 395 13.77 -0.07 16.12
C HIS A 395 14.22 -1.49 15.76
N TYR A 396 15.48 -1.84 16.01
CA TYR A 396 16.00 -3.19 15.72
C TYR A 396 15.43 -4.28 16.65
N SER A 397 14.74 -3.93 17.74
CA SER A 397 13.97 -4.91 18.53
C SER A 397 12.62 -5.27 17.90
N GLN A 398 12.17 -4.54 16.88
CA GLN A 398 10.86 -4.71 16.24
C GLN A 398 10.90 -4.68 14.69
N ALA A 399 12.06 -4.45 14.09
CA ALA A 399 12.29 -4.46 12.64
C ALA A 399 13.65 -5.07 12.28
N LYS A 400 13.75 -5.67 11.10
CA LYS A 400 14.92 -6.42 10.58
C LYS A 400 15.95 -5.53 9.87
N GLY A 401 15.65 -4.25 9.67
CA GLY A 401 16.50 -3.28 8.97
C GLY A 401 15.94 -1.86 9.09
N ALA A 402 16.70 -0.85 8.67
CA ALA A 402 16.35 0.56 8.81
C ALA A 402 15.62 1.18 7.60
N GLY A 403 15.45 0.44 6.50
CA GLY A 403 14.80 0.94 5.28
C GLY A 403 15.65 1.98 4.54
N SER A 404 15.06 2.67 3.55
CA SER A 404 15.81 3.53 2.62
C SER A 404 15.39 5.01 2.58
N VAL A 405 14.60 5.44 3.56
CA VAL A 405 14.20 6.84 3.72
C VAL A 405 14.99 7.45 4.86
N LEU A 406 15.59 8.61 4.61
CA LEU A 406 16.30 9.38 5.62
C LEU A 406 15.97 10.87 5.48
N SER A 407 16.22 11.65 6.52
CA SER A 407 16.16 13.10 6.46
C SER A 407 17.36 13.74 7.13
N PHE A 408 17.68 14.98 6.76
CA PHE A 408 18.78 15.72 7.37
C PHE A 408 18.49 17.22 7.41
N LEU A 409 19.14 17.88 8.37
CA LEU A 409 19.09 19.32 8.60
C LEU A 409 20.40 19.96 8.15
N THR A 410 20.33 21.18 7.64
CA THR A 410 21.52 21.97 7.22
C THR A 410 21.71 23.22 8.06
N GLY A 411 20.67 23.64 8.80
CA GLY A 411 20.59 24.93 9.49
C GLY A 411 20.30 26.11 8.56
N SER A 412 20.04 25.89 7.26
CA SER A 412 19.84 26.96 6.27
C SER A 412 18.85 26.54 5.18
N LEU A 413 17.69 27.19 5.14
CA LEU A 413 16.69 27.03 4.07
C LEU A 413 17.31 27.25 2.68
N ALA A 414 18.18 28.24 2.53
CA ALA A 414 18.86 28.54 1.26
C ALA A 414 19.78 27.39 0.83
N ARG A 415 20.51 26.77 1.77
CA ARG A 415 21.36 25.60 1.49
C ARG A 415 20.52 24.36 1.17
N SER A 416 19.48 24.08 1.96
CA SER A 416 18.61 22.92 1.73
C SER A 416 17.90 22.99 0.37
N LYS A 417 17.43 24.19 -0.01
CA LYS A 417 16.90 24.45 -1.35
C LYS A 417 17.95 24.22 -2.43
N HIS A 418 19.15 24.80 -2.27
CA HIS A 418 20.25 24.61 -3.22
C HIS A 418 20.58 23.13 -3.44
N ILE A 419 20.67 22.33 -2.37
CA ILE A 419 20.98 20.90 -2.48
C ILE A 419 19.90 20.19 -3.31
N VAL A 420 18.63 20.40 -2.97
CA VAL A 420 17.46 19.79 -3.64
C VAL A 420 17.40 20.19 -5.12
N GLU A 421 17.77 21.42 -5.48
CA GLU A 421 17.75 21.93 -6.86
C GLU A 421 19.03 21.61 -7.66
N THR A 422 20.14 21.25 -7.01
CA THR A 422 21.46 21.04 -7.65
C THR A 422 21.79 19.56 -7.89
N THR A 423 21.26 18.63 -7.10
CA THR A 423 21.43 17.19 -7.33
C THR A 423 20.89 16.78 -8.69
N LYS A 424 21.71 16.10 -9.49
CA LYS A 424 21.37 15.61 -10.84
C LYS A 424 20.75 14.22 -10.84
N TYR A 425 21.08 13.39 -9.85
CA TYR A 425 20.62 12.01 -9.77
C TYR A 425 19.43 11.83 -8.83
N PHE A 426 19.12 12.80 -7.99
CA PHE A 426 17.90 12.77 -7.17
C PHE A 426 16.79 13.58 -7.84
N SER A 427 15.63 12.95 -8.08
CA SER A 427 14.47 13.64 -8.65
C SER A 427 13.70 14.40 -7.58
N ILE A 428 13.40 15.68 -7.81
CA ILE A 428 12.57 16.51 -6.91
C ILE A 428 11.12 16.05 -6.99
N THR A 429 10.65 15.28 -6.00
CA THR A 429 9.25 14.80 -5.97
C THR A 429 8.81 14.32 -4.59
N VAL A 430 7.49 14.16 -4.41
CA VAL A 430 6.89 13.48 -3.26
C VAL A 430 7.02 11.95 -3.40
N SER A 431 6.38 11.19 -2.49
CA SER A 431 6.51 9.72 -2.42
C SER A 431 7.88 9.22 -1.94
N PHE A 432 8.09 7.90 -1.95
CA PHE A 432 9.33 7.18 -1.59
C PHE A 432 9.23 5.71 -2.02
N GLY A 433 10.31 4.94 -1.88
CA GLY A 433 10.35 3.48 -2.07
C GLY A 433 10.40 3.01 -3.53
N SER A 434 10.57 3.94 -4.47
CA SER A 434 10.82 3.65 -5.88
C SER A 434 12.27 3.22 -6.13
N VAL A 435 12.50 2.48 -7.22
CA VAL A 435 13.85 2.19 -7.74
C VAL A 435 14.68 3.46 -8.03
N LYS A 436 14.04 4.60 -8.28
CA LYS A 436 14.69 5.90 -8.52
C LYS A 436 14.91 6.66 -7.21
N SER A 437 16.11 7.21 -7.02
CA SER A 437 16.42 8.11 -5.91
C SER A 437 15.67 9.45 -6.02
N LEU A 438 15.01 9.85 -4.93
CA LEU A 438 14.15 11.04 -4.84
C LEU A 438 14.61 11.96 -3.70
N ILE A 439 14.47 13.27 -3.88
CA ILE A 439 14.79 14.29 -2.86
C ILE A 439 13.64 15.29 -2.72
N SER A 440 13.38 15.77 -1.51
CA SER A 440 12.31 16.75 -1.26
C SER A 440 12.51 17.55 0.02
N MET A 441 11.82 18.69 0.13
CA MET A 441 11.71 19.47 1.36
C MET A 441 10.29 19.32 1.91
N PRO A 442 10.05 18.50 2.96
CA PRO A 442 8.71 18.12 3.38
C PRO A 442 7.78 19.31 3.69
N CYS A 443 8.31 20.36 4.34
CA CYS A 443 7.56 21.55 4.75
C CYS A 443 6.99 22.37 3.57
N PHE A 444 7.60 22.29 2.39
CA PHE A 444 7.14 22.96 1.16
C PHE A 444 6.42 22.02 0.19
N MET A 445 6.35 20.72 0.49
CA MET A 445 5.79 19.70 -0.40
C MET A 445 4.77 18.82 0.34
N SER A 446 5.16 17.66 0.87
CA SER A 446 4.26 16.65 1.42
C SER A 446 3.53 17.08 2.71
N HIS A 447 4.09 18.04 3.45
CA HIS A 447 3.55 18.57 4.71
C HIS A 447 3.13 20.03 4.60
N ALA A 448 3.07 20.59 3.38
CA ALA A 448 2.68 21.99 3.15
C ALA A 448 1.26 22.32 3.65
N SER A 449 0.37 21.34 3.75
CA SER A 449 -0.98 21.51 4.30
C SER A 449 -1.05 21.59 5.83
N ILE A 450 0.04 21.30 6.54
CA ILE A 450 0.14 21.49 8.00
C ILE A 450 0.51 22.96 8.25
N PRO A 451 -0.21 23.72 9.09
CA PRO A 451 0.11 25.12 9.38
C PRO A 451 1.55 25.31 9.88
N ALA A 452 2.21 26.41 9.49
CA ALA A 452 3.63 26.62 9.81
C ALA A 452 3.93 26.62 11.32
N GLU A 453 3.07 27.21 12.14
CA GLU A 453 3.17 27.17 13.61
C GLU A 453 3.11 25.74 14.16
N VAL A 454 2.22 24.91 13.61
CA VAL A 454 2.08 23.49 13.97
C VAL A 454 3.29 22.69 13.51
N ARG A 455 3.84 22.95 12.31
CA ARG A 455 5.09 22.33 11.84
C ARG A 455 6.26 22.65 12.78
N ASN A 456 6.42 23.92 13.15
CA ASN A 456 7.47 24.38 14.06
C ASN A 456 7.31 23.74 15.45
N ALA A 457 6.09 23.68 16.00
CA ALA A 457 5.82 23.02 17.27
C ALA A 457 6.13 21.51 17.23
N ARG A 458 5.88 20.83 16.10
CA ARG A 458 6.24 19.42 15.86
C ARG A 458 7.70 19.20 15.40
N GLY A 459 8.57 20.21 15.47
CA GLY A 459 9.98 20.10 15.09
C GLY A 459 10.24 19.87 13.59
N LEU A 460 9.28 20.18 12.73
CA LEU A 460 9.41 20.14 11.27
C LEU A 460 9.93 21.50 10.76
N THR A 461 11.24 21.72 10.87
CA THR A 461 11.88 22.95 10.40
C THR A 461 11.90 23.04 8.86
N GLU A 462 11.96 24.26 8.34
CA GLU A 462 11.89 24.50 6.90
C GLU A 462 13.17 24.08 6.13
N ASP A 463 14.30 23.93 6.81
CA ASP A 463 15.54 23.43 6.22
C ASP A 463 15.61 21.89 6.13
N LEU A 464 14.60 21.15 6.60
CA LEU A 464 14.59 19.70 6.55
C LEU A 464 14.55 19.20 5.09
N VAL A 465 15.58 18.45 4.70
CA VAL A 465 15.64 17.70 3.43
C VAL A 465 15.35 16.24 3.73
N ARG A 466 14.55 15.58 2.89
CA ARG A 466 14.26 14.15 2.97
C ARG A 466 14.65 13.48 1.66
N ILE A 467 15.37 12.38 1.77
CA ILE A 467 15.78 11.53 0.65
C ILE A 467 15.05 10.19 0.72
N SER A 468 14.58 9.70 -0.42
CA SER A 468 14.24 8.29 -0.64
C SER A 468 15.32 7.70 -1.53
N VAL A 469 16.14 6.81 -0.98
CA VAL A 469 17.27 6.22 -1.72
C VAL A 469 16.78 5.09 -2.61
N GLY A 470 17.22 5.11 -3.86
CA GLY A 470 16.94 4.13 -4.91
C GLY A 470 18.03 3.07 -5.04
N ILE A 471 18.05 2.39 -6.19
CA ILE A 471 18.97 1.28 -6.51
C ILE A 471 20.12 1.67 -7.44
N GLU A 472 20.37 2.97 -7.63
CA GLU A 472 21.53 3.45 -8.38
C GLU A 472 22.87 3.09 -7.71
N ASP A 473 24.00 3.34 -8.40
CA ASP A 473 25.32 3.21 -7.78
C ASP A 473 25.46 4.25 -6.65
N VAL A 474 25.79 3.77 -5.46
CA VAL A 474 25.87 4.61 -4.26
C VAL A 474 26.99 5.64 -4.33
N ASN A 475 28.06 5.38 -5.09
CA ASN A 475 29.17 6.32 -5.25
C ASN A 475 28.75 7.51 -6.11
N ASP A 476 27.96 7.28 -7.16
CA ASP A 476 27.37 8.34 -7.99
C ASP A 476 26.41 9.21 -7.16
N LEU A 477 25.56 8.58 -6.34
CA LEU A 477 24.64 9.27 -5.45
C LEU A 477 25.37 10.12 -4.39
N ILE A 478 26.43 9.59 -3.77
CA ILE A 478 27.25 10.31 -2.79
C ILE A 478 28.01 11.47 -3.46
N ALA A 479 28.59 11.27 -4.64
CA ALA A 479 29.31 12.31 -5.37
C ALA A 479 28.41 13.47 -5.81
N ASP A 480 27.17 13.18 -6.21
CA ASP A 480 26.16 14.20 -6.55
C ASP A 480 25.72 15.01 -5.32
N LEU A 481 25.48 14.34 -4.18
CA LEU A 481 25.20 15.00 -2.90
C LEU A 481 26.37 15.85 -2.40
N ASP A 482 27.59 15.34 -2.43
CA ASP A 482 28.81 16.05 -2.05
C ASP A 482 29.01 17.33 -2.88
N ASN A 483 28.86 17.23 -4.20
CA ASN A 483 28.90 18.39 -5.09
C ASN A 483 27.83 19.43 -4.72
N ALA A 484 26.59 18.99 -4.48
CA ALA A 484 25.49 19.87 -4.09
C ALA A 484 25.71 20.53 -2.70
N LEU A 485 26.28 19.78 -1.74
CA LEU A 485 26.62 20.26 -0.39
C LEU A 485 27.78 21.26 -0.37
N ARG A 486 28.78 21.09 -1.24
CA ARG A 486 29.98 21.96 -1.33
C ARG A 486 29.76 23.22 -2.17
N THR A 487 28.83 23.19 -3.12
CA THR A 487 28.53 24.35 -4.00
C THR A 487 27.44 25.28 -3.46
N GLY A 488 26.76 24.90 -2.37
CA GLY A 488 25.70 25.69 -1.78
C GLY A 488 26.17 26.95 -1.05
N PRO A 489 25.26 27.89 -0.76
CA PRO A 489 25.57 29.08 0.04
C PRO A 489 26.09 28.69 1.43
N MET A 490 26.96 29.53 1.98
CA MET A 490 27.59 29.36 3.32
C MET A 490 26.59 29.39 4.47
#